data_AF-E3LK46-F1
#
_entry.id   AF-E3LK46-F1
#
_cell.length_a   1.000
_cell.length_b   1.000
_cell.length_c   1.000
_cell.angle_alpha   90.00
_cell.angle_beta   90.00
_cell.angle_gamma   90.00
#
_symmetry.space_group_name_H-M   'P 1'
#
loop_
_entity.id
_entity.type
_entity.pdbx_description
1 polymer ?
#
loop_
_entity_poly.entity_id
_entity_poly.type
_entity_poly.pdbx_seq_one_letter_code
_entity_poly.pdbx_strand_id
1 'polypeptide(L)'
;MELKTIKLIFFTVITTIYLLSFFIVPPVIENGDQYLIMFSSFKKKLAEAFFGDPITNTDAYIVSTYYYPKSKSLGENALAMVLLMNRNTMRDITKYKMHLVATNGSGYSVELAPKILKEAYANCAYNNIIVHSTVLLNMNKLEIVDGNTRMEVSFDFHTLSLSDLLQIPFRQPRVTAPAPVILCISPQFVAEQWQIFVTHAHIAHYFGGHLHLYVTSMLESYFNLVKEYEKLGYVTVDYWMRYKFKNKTFDSPEPNSNVEWRNQAGAHTDCLLHYDNL
;
A
#
# COMPACT_ATOMS: atom_id res chain seq x y z
N MET A 1 -47.95 19.84 -26.73
CA MET A 1 -47.49 19.80 -25.32
C MET A 1 -46.36 20.82 -25.19
N GLU A 2 -46.54 21.86 -24.37
CA GLU A 2 -45.54 22.94 -24.26
C GLU A 2 -44.23 22.41 -23.67
N LEU A 3 -43.10 22.90 -24.18
CA LEU A 3 -41.75 22.47 -23.80
C LEU A 3 -41.49 22.55 -22.28
N LYS A 4 -42.17 23.47 -21.58
CA LYS A 4 -42.13 23.57 -20.11
C LYS A 4 -42.79 22.37 -19.42
N THR A 5 -43.93 21.92 -19.92
CA THR A 5 -44.66 20.76 -19.38
C THR A 5 -43.83 19.48 -19.56
N ILE A 6 -43.15 19.34 -20.70
CA ILE A 6 -42.26 18.19 -20.96
C ILE A 6 -41.09 18.16 -19.97
N LYS A 7 -40.43 19.30 -19.75
CA LYS A 7 -39.31 19.41 -18.80
C LYS A 7 -39.74 19.11 -17.36
N LEU A 8 -40.91 19.57 -16.95
CA LEU A 8 -41.45 19.34 -15.61
C LEU A 8 -41.75 17.85 -15.38
N ILE A 9 -42.39 17.19 -16.35
CA ILE A 9 -42.69 15.75 -16.29
C ILE A 9 -41.39 14.94 -16.25
N PHE A 10 -40.40 15.31 -17.06
CA PHE A 10 -39.12 14.62 -17.08
C PHE A 10 -38.37 14.76 -15.74
N PHE A 11 -38.41 15.95 -15.14
CA PHE A 11 -37.81 16.20 -13.83
C PHE A 11 -38.48 15.35 -12.74
N THR A 12 -39.81 15.35 -12.66
CA THR A 12 -40.54 14.59 -11.63
C THR A 12 -40.36 13.08 -11.78
N VAL A 13 -40.31 12.56 -13.00
CA VAL A 13 -40.01 11.14 -13.27
C VAL A 13 -38.59 10.77 -12.81
N ILE A 14 -37.59 11.60 -13.10
CA ILE A 14 -36.22 11.35 -12.63
C ILE A 14 -36.15 11.40 -11.10
N THR A 15 -36.80 12.38 -10.48
CA THR A 15 -36.75 12.54 -9.02
C THR A 15 -37.42 11.37 -8.30
N THR A 16 -38.55 10.89 -8.83
CA THR A 16 -39.28 9.74 -8.25
C THR A 16 -38.50 8.45 -8.40
N ILE A 17 -37.87 8.18 -9.55
CA ILE A 17 -36.98 7.01 -9.75
C ILE A 17 -35.78 7.08 -8.79
N TYR A 18 -35.19 8.26 -8.59
CA TYR A 18 -34.08 8.45 -7.68
C TYR A 18 -34.49 8.16 -6.22
N LEU A 19 -35.62 8.69 -5.77
CA LEU A 19 -36.12 8.47 -4.41
C LEU A 19 -36.49 7.00 -4.15
N LEU A 20 -37.15 6.35 -5.10
CA LEU A 20 -37.51 4.92 -5.01
C LEU A 20 -36.27 4.03 -4.90
N SER A 21 -35.26 4.26 -5.75
CA SER A 21 -34.03 3.45 -5.76
C SER A 21 -33.15 3.63 -4.52
N PHE A 22 -33.05 4.84 -3.96
CA PHE A 22 -32.18 5.08 -2.81
C PHE A 22 -32.82 4.84 -1.45
N PHE A 23 -34.14 5.03 -1.30
CA PHE A 23 -34.78 4.99 0.02
C PHE A 23 -35.74 3.83 0.22
N ILE A 24 -36.35 3.31 -0.85
CA ILE A 24 -37.41 2.29 -0.73
C ILE A 24 -36.88 0.89 -1.06
N VAL A 25 -36.04 0.75 -2.09
CA VAL A 25 -35.52 -0.55 -2.50
C VAL A 25 -34.52 -1.17 -1.50
N PRO A 26 -33.55 -0.42 -0.92
CA PRO A 26 -32.59 -1.00 0.03
C PRO A 26 -33.20 -1.65 1.28
N PRO A 27 -34.23 -1.07 1.95
CA PRO A 27 -34.83 -1.70 3.13
C PRO A 27 -35.78 -2.86 2.80
N VAL A 28 -36.24 -3.00 1.55
CA VAL A 28 -37.13 -4.10 1.11
C VAL A 28 -36.34 -5.34 0.66
N ILE A 29 -35.09 -5.16 0.21
CA ILE A 29 -34.20 -6.26 -0.15
C ILE A 29 -33.43 -6.69 1.09
N GLU A 30 -33.70 -7.92 1.54
CA GLU A 30 -33.13 -8.55 2.75
C GLU A 30 -31.58 -8.57 2.78
N ASN A 31 -30.94 -8.38 1.62
CA ASN A 31 -29.49 -8.24 1.44
C ASN A 31 -29.11 -6.86 0.86
N GLY A 32 -29.25 -5.80 1.65
CA GLY A 32 -28.90 -4.43 1.26
C GLY A 32 -27.48 -4.30 0.65
N ASP A 33 -26.52 -5.10 1.10
CA ASP A 33 -25.16 -5.14 0.56
C ASP A 33 -25.11 -5.61 -0.90
N GLN A 34 -25.90 -6.63 -1.27
CA GLN A 34 -25.98 -7.09 -2.66
C GLN A 34 -26.59 -6.04 -3.58
N TYR A 35 -27.59 -5.29 -3.07
CA TYR A 35 -28.17 -4.17 -3.80
C TYR A 35 -27.16 -3.04 -4.02
N LEU A 36 -26.40 -2.68 -2.99
CA LEU A 36 -25.34 -1.67 -3.11
C LEU A 36 -24.25 -2.07 -4.11
N ILE A 37 -23.84 -3.34 -4.11
CA ILE A 37 -22.89 -3.88 -5.09
C ILE A 37 -23.48 -3.78 -6.51
N MET A 38 -24.74 -4.21 -6.71
CA MET A 38 -25.42 -4.16 -8.00
C MET A 38 -25.58 -2.71 -8.50
N PHE A 39 -25.99 -1.79 -7.63
CA PHE A 39 -26.14 -0.38 -7.94
C PHE A 39 -24.79 0.28 -8.27
N SER A 40 -23.73 -0.06 -7.54
CA SER A 40 -22.37 0.41 -7.84
C SER A 40 -21.88 -0.09 -9.21
N SER A 41 -22.21 -1.33 -9.57
CA SER A 41 -21.91 -1.93 -10.88
C SER A 41 -22.69 -1.24 -12.00
N PHE A 42 -23.97 -0.94 -11.78
CA PHE A 42 -24.79 -0.19 -12.73
C PHE A 42 -24.26 1.24 -12.94
N LYS A 43 -23.98 1.97 -11.85
CA LYS A 43 -23.39 3.31 -11.91
C LYS A 43 -22.05 3.29 -12.67
N LYS A 44 -21.25 2.23 -12.48
CA LYS A 44 -19.99 2.02 -13.20
C LYS A 44 -20.23 1.89 -14.71
N LYS A 45 -21.09 0.94 -15.14
CA LYS A 45 -21.43 0.74 -16.56
C LYS A 45 -21.98 2.00 -17.23
N LEU A 46 -22.78 2.76 -16.48
CA LEU A 46 -23.35 4.01 -16.97
C LEU A 46 -22.27 5.10 -17.09
N ALA A 47 -21.38 5.22 -16.11
CA ALA A 47 -20.25 6.13 -16.20
C ALA A 47 -19.30 5.77 -17.35
N GLU A 48 -18.99 4.50 -17.54
CA GLU A 48 -18.18 3.97 -18.66
C GLU A 48 -18.79 4.33 -20.02
N ALA A 49 -20.10 4.16 -20.16
CA ALA A 49 -20.82 4.45 -21.40
C ALA A 49 -20.88 5.95 -21.74
N PHE A 50 -20.99 6.83 -20.74
CA PHE A 50 -21.18 8.27 -20.95
C PHE A 50 -19.89 9.08 -20.91
N PHE A 51 -18.93 8.72 -20.06
CA PHE A 51 -17.71 9.50 -19.84
C PHE A 51 -16.45 8.81 -20.39
N GLY A 52 -16.60 7.61 -20.98
CA GLY A 52 -15.48 6.73 -21.26
C GLY A 52 -14.96 6.07 -19.99
N ASP A 53 -14.17 5.02 -20.16
CA ASP A 53 -13.60 4.30 -19.03
C ASP A 53 -12.43 5.11 -18.45
N PRO A 54 -12.42 5.50 -17.15
CA PRO A 54 -11.25 6.14 -16.52
C PRO A 54 -10.07 5.16 -16.31
N ILE A 55 -10.03 4.07 -17.07
CA ILE A 55 -9.12 2.91 -16.98
C ILE A 55 -7.71 3.20 -17.49
N THR A 56 -7.44 4.38 -18.04
CA THR A 56 -6.10 4.69 -18.58
C THR A 56 -5.01 4.74 -17.51
N ASN A 57 -5.35 5.04 -16.25
CA ASN A 57 -4.34 5.19 -15.20
C ASN A 57 -4.12 3.87 -14.47
N THR A 58 -2.98 3.26 -14.81
CA THR A 58 -2.55 1.95 -14.31
C THR A 58 -1.37 2.05 -13.34
N ASP A 59 -1.17 3.24 -12.77
CA ASP A 59 -0.02 3.54 -11.92
C ASP A 59 0.08 2.58 -10.72
N ALA A 60 1.30 2.13 -10.48
CA ALA A 60 1.70 1.39 -9.30
C ALA A 60 3.02 1.94 -8.76
N TYR A 61 3.15 1.97 -7.43
CA TYR A 61 4.34 2.45 -6.73
C TYR A 61 4.82 1.39 -5.75
N ILE A 62 6.14 1.17 -5.70
CA ILE A 62 6.76 0.21 -4.78
C ILE A 62 7.00 0.91 -3.44
N VAL A 63 6.43 0.39 -2.36
CA VAL A 63 6.64 0.87 -0.99
C VAL A 63 7.84 0.17 -0.38
N SER A 64 7.87 -1.16 -0.44
CA SER A 64 9.00 -1.95 0.06
C SER A 64 9.11 -3.28 -0.66
N THR A 65 10.29 -3.89 -0.60
CA THR A 65 10.59 -5.17 -1.21
C THR A 65 11.54 -5.94 -0.30
N TYR A 66 11.16 -7.17 0.03
CA TYR A 66 11.89 -8.08 0.91
C TYR A 66 12.20 -9.37 0.20
N TYR A 67 13.43 -9.84 0.37
CA TYR A 67 13.85 -11.16 -0.05
C TYR A 67 14.15 -12.02 1.18
N TYR A 68 13.55 -13.20 1.22
CA TYR A 68 13.67 -14.18 2.29
C TYR A 68 14.34 -15.43 1.74
N PRO A 69 15.62 -15.68 2.05
CA PRO A 69 16.23 -16.98 1.76
C PRO A 69 15.43 -18.12 2.39
N LYS A 70 14.93 -17.89 3.61
CA LYS A 70 14.04 -18.77 4.36
C LYS A 70 13.05 -17.94 5.16
N SER A 71 11.75 -18.11 4.90
CA SER A 71 10.65 -17.56 5.70
C SER A 71 9.77 -18.70 6.23
N LYS A 72 9.25 -18.51 7.45
CA LYS A 72 8.35 -19.45 8.11
C LYS A 72 6.95 -19.43 7.49
N SER A 73 6.49 -18.27 7.05
CA SER A 73 5.15 -18.07 6.49
C SER A 73 5.12 -18.19 4.97
N LEU A 74 6.15 -17.68 4.29
CA LEU A 74 6.22 -17.60 2.83
C LEU A 74 7.01 -18.73 2.17
N GLY A 75 7.77 -19.50 2.96
CA GLY A 75 8.60 -20.61 2.48
C GLY A 75 10.02 -20.20 2.09
N GLU A 76 10.67 -21.04 1.29
CA GLU A 76 12.06 -20.83 0.87
C GLU A 76 12.16 -19.93 -0.36
N ASN A 77 13.20 -19.08 -0.39
CA ASN A 77 13.46 -18.12 -1.47
C ASN A 77 12.24 -17.28 -1.84
N ALA A 78 11.55 -16.75 -0.82
CA ALA A 78 10.37 -15.94 -1.03
C ALA A 78 10.76 -14.48 -1.31
N LEU A 79 10.01 -13.85 -2.20
CA LEU A 79 10.01 -12.41 -2.44
C LEU A 79 8.65 -11.89 -1.99
N ALA A 80 8.64 -10.82 -1.19
CA ALA A 80 7.42 -10.08 -0.85
C ALA A 80 7.60 -8.59 -1.11
N MET A 81 6.59 -7.96 -1.69
CA MET A 81 6.58 -6.54 -2.02
C MET A 81 5.29 -5.92 -1.50
N VAL A 82 5.40 -4.73 -0.93
CA VAL A 82 4.26 -3.87 -0.63
C VAL A 82 4.18 -2.83 -1.72
N LEU A 83 3.03 -2.75 -2.38
CA LEU A 83 2.77 -1.84 -3.49
C LEU A 83 1.55 -0.97 -3.21
N LEU A 84 1.58 0.24 -3.74
CA LEU A 84 0.39 1.07 -3.92
C LEU A 84 -0.05 0.96 -5.36
N MET A 85 -1.29 0.58 -5.60
CA MET A 85 -1.82 0.44 -6.94
C MET A 85 -3.10 1.23 -7.12
N ASN A 86 -3.27 1.84 -8.30
CA ASN A 86 -4.50 2.55 -8.62
C ASN A 86 -5.72 1.62 -8.47
N ARG A 87 -6.78 2.14 -7.86
CA ARG A 87 -8.03 1.40 -7.63
C ARG A 87 -8.62 0.82 -8.91
N ASN A 88 -8.43 1.48 -10.05
CA ASN A 88 -8.95 1.03 -11.34
C ASN A 88 -8.19 -0.23 -11.80
N THR A 89 -6.86 -0.24 -11.69
CA THR A 89 -6.03 -1.43 -11.92
C THR A 89 -6.40 -2.57 -10.98
N MET A 90 -6.61 -2.26 -9.70
CA MET A 90 -6.96 -3.26 -8.68
C MET A 90 -8.30 -3.94 -8.97
N ARG A 91 -9.24 -3.18 -9.54
CA ARG A 91 -10.58 -3.69 -9.87
C ARG A 91 -10.53 -4.80 -10.90
N ASP A 92 -9.66 -4.68 -11.90
CA ASP A 92 -9.44 -5.69 -12.94
C ASP A 92 -7.98 -6.17 -12.95
N ILE A 93 -7.54 -6.69 -11.79
CA ILE A 93 -6.15 -7.14 -11.61
C ILE A 93 -5.79 -8.31 -12.55
N THR A 94 -6.78 -9.06 -13.02
CA THR A 94 -6.59 -10.19 -13.95
C THR A 94 -6.15 -9.74 -15.33
N LYS A 95 -6.47 -8.49 -15.71
CA LYS A 95 -6.09 -7.90 -16.98
C LYS A 95 -4.61 -7.49 -17.03
N TYR A 96 -4.04 -7.11 -15.90
CA TYR A 96 -2.67 -6.60 -15.81
C TYR A 96 -1.76 -7.64 -15.14
N LYS A 97 -0.72 -8.08 -15.85
CA LYS A 97 0.26 -9.04 -15.32
C LYS A 97 1.57 -8.32 -15.05
N MET A 98 2.05 -8.42 -13.82
CA MET A 98 3.38 -7.99 -13.46
C MET A 98 4.38 -9.06 -13.89
N HIS A 99 5.44 -8.66 -14.58
CA HIS A 99 6.56 -9.54 -14.93
C HIS A 99 7.79 -9.13 -14.15
N LEU A 100 8.32 -10.06 -13.37
CA LEU A 100 9.53 -9.89 -12.58
C LEU A 100 10.64 -10.75 -13.18
N VAL A 101 11.87 -10.25 -13.14
CA VAL A 101 13.07 -11.01 -13.53
C VAL A 101 14.03 -10.98 -12.37
N ALA A 102 14.20 -12.14 -11.74
CA ALA A 102 15.20 -12.33 -10.69
C ALA A 102 16.50 -12.81 -11.34
N THR A 103 17.66 -12.39 -10.81
CA THR A 103 19.00 -12.83 -11.27
C THR A 103 19.89 -13.17 -10.07
N ASN A 104 20.58 -14.33 -10.10
CA ASN A 104 21.55 -14.71 -9.05
C ASN A 104 22.93 -14.08 -9.29
N GLY A 105 23.82 -14.23 -8.31
CA GLY A 105 25.23 -13.82 -8.43
C GLY A 105 26.02 -14.53 -9.54
N SER A 106 25.52 -15.63 -10.10
CA SER A 106 26.13 -16.35 -11.23
C SER A 106 25.63 -15.85 -12.60
N GLY A 107 24.71 -14.89 -12.63
CA GLY A 107 24.12 -14.34 -13.86
C GLY A 107 22.97 -15.17 -14.46
N TYR A 108 22.47 -16.19 -13.74
CA TYR A 108 21.28 -16.93 -14.14
C TYR A 108 20.02 -16.14 -13.76
N SER A 109 19.15 -15.91 -14.74
CA SER A 109 17.91 -15.15 -14.59
C SER A 109 16.67 -16.00 -14.81
N VAL A 110 15.62 -15.73 -14.05
CA VAL A 110 14.29 -16.37 -14.18
C VAL A 110 13.22 -15.30 -14.28
N GLU A 111 12.33 -15.43 -15.26
CA GLU A 111 11.11 -14.63 -15.35
C GLU A 111 10.00 -15.26 -14.51
N LEU A 112 9.32 -14.44 -13.71
CA LEU A 112 8.26 -14.88 -12.80
C LEU A 112 7.07 -13.93 -12.83
N ALA A 113 5.87 -14.51 -12.75
CA ALA A 113 4.62 -13.80 -12.56
C ALA A 113 4.20 -13.93 -11.09
N PRO A 114 4.27 -12.86 -10.29
CA PRO A 114 4.01 -12.97 -8.87
C PRO A 114 2.52 -13.08 -8.58
N LYS A 115 2.20 -13.66 -7.42
CA LYS A 115 0.83 -13.73 -6.90
C LYS A 115 0.51 -12.43 -6.18
N ILE A 116 -0.66 -11.88 -6.49
CA ILE A 116 -1.11 -10.61 -5.92
C ILE A 116 -2.23 -10.85 -4.91
N LEU A 117 -2.04 -10.33 -3.70
CA LEU A 117 -3.01 -10.36 -2.61
C LEU A 117 -3.58 -8.95 -2.43
N LYS A 118 -4.90 -8.84 -2.50
CA LYS A 118 -5.61 -7.58 -2.31
C LYS A 118 -5.91 -7.40 -0.83
N GLU A 119 -5.51 -6.26 -0.27
CA GLU A 119 -6.04 -5.83 1.02
C GLU A 119 -7.50 -5.39 0.87
N ALA A 120 -8.19 -5.18 2.00
CA ALA A 120 -9.59 -4.79 2.02
C ALA A 120 -9.85 -3.57 1.13
N TYR A 121 -10.97 -3.59 0.41
CA TYR A 121 -11.28 -2.55 -0.58
C TYR A 121 -11.48 -1.19 0.10
N ALA A 122 -10.53 -0.27 -0.09
CA ALA A 122 -10.67 1.13 0.28
C ALA A 122 -11.15 1.98 -0.92
N ASN A 123 -11.95 3.01 -0.64
CA ASN A 123 -12.47 3.94 -1.65
C ASN A 123 -11.43 4.97 -2.14
N CYS A 124 -10.19 4.87 -1.67
CA CYS A 124 -9.07 5.73 -2.01
C CYS A 124 -8.64 5.53 -3.48
N ALA A 125 -7.90 6.50 -4.04
CA ALA A 125 -7.41 6.39 -5.42
C ALA A 125 -6.34 5.30 -5.55
N TYR A 126 -5.51 5.15 -4.51
CA TYR A 126 -4.51 4.10 -4.41
C TYR A 126 -4.79 3.21 -3.20
N ASN A 127 -4.65 1.91 -3.42
CA ASN A 127 -4.84 0.89 -2.41
C ASN A 127 -3.56 0.09 -2.22
N ASN A 128 -3.34 -0.38 -1.00
CA ASN A 128 -2.23 -1.25 -0.66
C ASN A 128 -2.46 -2.66 -1.18
N ILE A 129 -1.39 -3.24 -1.71
CA ILE A 129 -1.39 -4.55 -2.33
C ILE A 129 -0.10 -5.26 -1.95
N ILE A 130 -0.23 -6.53 -1.60
CA ILE A 130 0.91 -7.40 -1.34
C ILE A 130 1.16 -8.24 -2.57
N VAL A 131 2.40 -8.25 -3.03
CA VAL A 131 2.84 -9.08 -4.14
C VAL A 131 3.88 -10.04 -3.60
N HIS A 132 3.70 -11.34 -3.84
CA HIS A 132 4.63 -12.35 -3.38
C HIS A 132 4.90 -13.41 -4.45
N SER A 133 6.13 -13.93 -4.47
CA SER A 133 6.54 -14.99 -5.37
C SER A 133 7.69 -15.79 -4.78
N THR A 134 7.83 -17.03 -5.22
CA THR A 134 9.08 -17.78 -5.04
C THR A 134 10.06 -17.36 -6.13
N VAL A 135 11.30 -17.09 -5.74
CA VAL A 135 12.40 -16.70 -6.63
C VAL A 135 13.56 -17.69 -6.50
N LEU A 136 14.64 -17.41 -7.22
CA LEU A 136 15.87 -18.18 -7.20
C LEU A 136 16.70 -17.98 -5.93
N LEU A 137 17.49 -18.99 -5.58
CA LEU A 137 18.42 -18.97 -4.46
C LEU A 137 19.54 -17.94 -4.69
N ASN A 138 19.90 -17.21 -3.63
CA ASN A 138 20.93 -16.17 -3.65
C ASN A 138 20.69 -15.13 -4.75
N MET A 139 19.46 -14.62 -4.79
CA MET A 139 19.07 -13.55 -5.71
C MET A 139 19.81 -12.26 -5.35
N ASN A 140 20.49 -11.68 -6.33
CA ASN A 140 21.23 -10.43 -6.17
C ASN A 140 20.56 -9.26 -6.88
N LYS A 141 19.75 -9.52 -7.91
CA LYS A 141 19.13 -8.49 -8.73
C LYS A 141 17.69 -8.86 -9.08
N LEU A 142 16.81 -7.86 -9.06
CA LEU A 142 15.40 -7.96 -9.42
C LEU A 142 15.05 -6.83 -10.38
N GLU A 143 14.42 -7.18 -11.49
CA GLU A 143 13.93 -6.23 -12.48
C GLU A 143 12.42 -6.41 -12.65
N ILE A 144 11.72 -5.31 -12.88
CA ILE A 144 10.34 -5.30 -13.37
C ILE A 144 10.40 -5.09 -14.88
N VAL A 145 9.70 -5.93 -15.63
CA VAL A 145 9.68 -5.86 -17.10
C VAL A 145 8.29 -5.46 -17.56
N ASP A 146 8.23 -4.42 -18.38
CA ASP A 146 7.04 -4.02 -19.11
C ASP A 146 7.40 -3.89 -20.59
N GLY A 147 7.00 -4.88 -21.39
CA GLY A 147 7.36 -5.00 -22.80
C GLY A 147 8.88 -4.91 -23.03
N ASN A 148 9.34 -3.76 -23.56
CA ASN A 148 10.76 -3.52 -23.87
C ASN A 148 11.52 -2.78 -22.76
N THR A 149 10.82 -2.24 -21.76
CA THR A 149 11.44 -1.53 -20.64
C THR A 149 11.73 -2.49 -19.50
N ARG A 150 12.97 -2.45 -19.02
CA ARG A 150 13.40 -3.14 -17.80
C ARG A 150 13.75 -2.09 -16.76
N MET A 151 13.11 -2.19 -15.61
CA MET A 151 13.36 -1.31 -14.47
C MET A 151 13.99 -2.15 -13.36
N GLU A 152 15.26 -1.89 -13.07
CA GLU A 152 15.91 -2.50 -11.91
C GLU A 152 15.31 -1.92 -10.63
N VAL A 153 14.81 -2.80 -9.75
CA VAL A 153 14.30 -2.40 -8.44
C VAL A 153 15.52 -2.12 -7.58
N SER A 154 15.97 -0.87 -7.54
CA SER A 154 17.05 -0.41 -6.66
C SER A 154 16.51 0.49 -5.55
N PHE A 155 16.93 0.24 -4.30
CA PHE A 155 16.58 1.03 -3.14
C PHE A 155 17.82 1.80 -2.71
N ASP A 156 17.81 3.10 -2.91
CA ASP A 156 18.93 3.98 -2.56
C ASP A 156 18.71 4.51 -1.12
N PHE A 157 19.51 4.02 -0.17
CA PHE A 157 19.56 4.60 1.17
C PHE A 157 20.66 5.66 1.23
N HIS A 158 20.34 6.88 0.85
CA HIS A 158 21.29 7.98 0.87
C HIS A 158 21.45 8.58 2.29
N THR A 159 22.15 7.88 3.19
CA THR A 159 22.86 8.50 4.33
C THR A 159 24.02 7.63 4.85
N LEU A 160 25.24 7.95 4.37
CA LEU A 160 26.55 7.90 5.05
C LEU A 160 27.16 6.56 5.50
N SER A 161 27.90 5.90 4.61
CA SER A 161 29.24 5.30 4.87
C SER A 161 29.86 4.82 3.55
N LEU A 162 31.18 4.97 3.39
CA LEU A 162 31.95 4.57 2.19
C LEU A 162 32.02 3.04 1.96
N SER A 163 31.36 2.23 2.82
CA SER A 163 31.30 0.77 2.78
C SER A 163 30.08 0.20 2.04
N ASP A 164 29.07 1.01 1.73
CA ASP A 164 27.76 0.52 1.28
C ASP A 164 27.64 0.39 -0.25
N LEU A 165 28.78 0.43 -0.97
CA LEU A 165 28.85 0.40 -2.43
C LEU A 165 28.71 -1.00 -3.06
N LEU A 166 28.32 -2.01 -2.29
CA LEU A 166 28.11 -3.34 -2.85
C LEU A 166 26.99 -4.09 -2.10
N GLN A 167 26.02 -4.55 -2.86
CA GLN A 167 25.10 -5.67 -2.59
C GLN A 167 23.67 -5.30 -2.19
N ILE A 168 22.82 -5.41 -3.21
CA ILE A 168 21.42 -5.87 -3.21
C ILE A 168 20.39 -4.89 -2.61
N PRO A 169 19.46 -4.37 -3.43
CA PRO A 169 18.49 -3.35 -3.02
C PRO A 169 17.26 -3.83 -2.23
N PHE A 170 17.24 -5.07 -1.76
CA PHE A 170 16.11 -5.60 -0.98
C PHE A 170 16.32 -5.30 0.49
N ARG A 171 15.23 -4.96 1.20
CA ARG A 171 15.26 -4.96 2.65
C ARG A 171 15.45 -6.39 3.13
N GLN A 172 16.45 -6.61 3.96
CA GLN A 172 16.57 -7.87 4.67
C GLN A 172 15.59 -7.86 5.84
N PRO A 173 14.77 -8.91 6.01
CA PRO A 173 13.91 -9.04 7.18
C PRO A 173 14.77 -9.17 8.44
N ARG A 174 14.19 -8.81 9.60
CA ARG A 174 14.91 -8.97 10.87
C ARG A 174 15.00 -10.45 11.23
N VAL A 175 16.21 -10.86 11.61
CA VAL A 175 16.50 -12.21 12.10
C VAL A 175 15.98 -12.40 13.53
N THR A 176 15.87 -11.31 14.30
CA THR A 176 15.45 -11.31 15.71
C THR A 176 14.48 -10.17 15.99
N ALA A 177 13.38 -10.45 16.69
CA ALA A 177 12.56 -9.40 17.29
C ALA A 177 13.10 -9.01 18.67
N PRO A 178 13.03 -7.72 19.02
CA PRO A 178 13.36 -7.24 20.36
C PRO A 178 12.37 -7.71 21.44
N ALA A 179 11.14 -8.06 21.05
CA ALA A 179 10.09 -8.52 21.95
C ALA A 179 9.14 -9.50 21.24
N PRO A 180 8.42 -10.37 21.98
CA PRO A 180 7.45 -11.29 21.40
C PRO A 180 6.23 -10.58 20.77
N VAL A 181 5.88 -9.39 21.27
CA VAL A 181 4.78 -8.58 20.74
C VAL A 181 5.36 -7.30 20.18
N ILE A 182 5.22 -7.11 18.87
CA ILE A 182 5.60 -5.86 18.20
C ILE A 182 4.34 -5.04 17.92
N LEU A 183 4.31 -3.80 18.38
CA LEU A 183 3.27 -2.84 18.08
C LEU A 183 3.76 -1.89 16.99
N CYS A 184 3.24 -2.08 15.78
CA CYS A 184 3.56 -1.26 14.63
C CYS A 184 2.70 0.00 14.65
N ILE A 185 3.35 1.17 14.69
CA ILE A 185 2.69 2.46 14.66
C ILE A 185 2.87 3.07 13.27
N SER A 186 1.75 3.35 12.62
CA SER A 186 1.72 3.94 11.27
C SER A 186 2.45 5.28 11.19
N PRO A 187 2.80 5.75 9.98
CA PRO A 187 3.69 6.87 9.79
C PRO A 187 3.21 8.14 10.51
N GLN A 188 4.00 8.61 11.46
CA GLN A 188 3.70 9.80 12.25
C GLN A 188 4.10 11.08 11.48
N PHE A 189 3.25 12.10 11.58
CA PHE A 189 3.46 13.44 11.01
C PHE A 189 3.31 14.47 12.10
N VAL A 190 4.31 15.33 12.29
CA VAL A 190 4.24 16.65 12.98
C VAL A 190 3.11 16.72 14.02
N ALA A 191 3.10 15.76 14.95
CA ALA A 191 2.08 15.61 15.97
C ALA A 191 2.81 15.57 17.30
N GLU A 192 2.71 16.69 18.02
CA GLU A 192 3.38 17.02 19.28
C GLU A 192 2.80 16.26 20.49
N GLN A 193 2.27 15.04 20.29
CA GLN A 193 1.75 14.22 21.40
C GLN A 193 2.86 13.34 21.99
N TRP A 194 3.99 13.95 22.31
CA TRP A 194 5.13 13.26 22.91
C TRP A 194 4.76 12.58 24.22
N GLN A 195 3.77 13.10 24.97
CA GLN A 195 3.26 12.49 26.20
C GLN A 195 2.64 11.11 25.92
N ILE A 196 1.89 10.98 24.83
CA ILE A 196 1.27 9.71 24.43
C ILE A 196 2.35 8.73 24.00
N PHE A 197 3.35 9.19 23.24
CA PHE A 197 4.49 8.35 22.87
C PHE A 197 5.24 7.82 24.09
N VAL A 198 5.62 8.69 25.03
CA VAL A 198 6.31 8.30 26.26
C VAL A 198 5.45 7.29 27.01
N THR A 199 4.16 7.56 27.18
CA THR A 199 3.23 6.65 27.86
C THR A 199 3.15 5.29 27.17
N HIS A 200 2.98 5.25 25.85
CA HIS A 200 2.95 4.00 25.08
C HIS A 200 4.26 3.23 25.15
N ALA A 201 5.40 3.92 25.07
CA ALA A 201 6.72 3.28 25.13
C ALA A 201 6.93 2.60 26.49
N HIS A 202 6.60 3.29 27.59
CA HIS A 202 6.71 2.72 28.95
C HIS A 202 5.72 1.58 29.18
N ILE A 203 4.46 1.72 28.75
CA ILE A 203 3.45 0.67 28.89
C ILE A 203 3.85 -0.56 28.08
N ALA A 204 4.23 -0.40 26.81
CA ALA A 204 4.64 -1.50 25.96
C ALA A 204 5.83 -2.24 26.59
N HIS A 205 6.87 -1.50 26.98
CA HIS A 205 8.06 -2.09 27.59
C HIS A 205 7.73 -2.82 28.90
N TYR A 206 6.90 -2.25 29.76
CA TYR A 206 6.48 -2.88 31.02
C TYR A 206 5.77 -4.23 30.81
N PHE A 207 4.94 -4.34 29.77
CA PHE A 207 4.24 -5.58 29.42
C PHE A 207 5.02 -6.50 28.46
N GLY A 208 6.31 -6.22 28.20
CA GLY A 208 7.14 -7.04 27.33
C GLY A 208 6.81 -6.92 25.84
N GLY A 209 6.19 -5.82 25.44
CA GLY A 209 6.02 -5.42 24.04
C GLY A 209 7.07 -4.42 23.57
N HIS A 210 7.16 -4.22 22.27
CA HIS A 210 8.09 -3.28 21.65
C HIS A 210 7.41 -2.42 20.59
N LEU A 211 7.70 -1.13 20.55
CA LEU A 211 7.13 -0.23 19.54
C LEU A 211 8.00 -0.17 18.29
N HIS A 212 7.41 -0.39 17.12
CA HIS A 212 8.02 -0.07 15.84
C HIS A 212 7.33 1.16 15.26
N LEU A 213 8.08 2.25 15.09
CA LEU A 213 7.56 3.54 14.66
C LEU A 213 8.00 3.85 13.23
N TYR A 214 7.04 4.13 12.36
CA TYR A 214 7.32 4.75 11.08
C TYR A 214 7.29 6.27 11.17
N VAL A 215 8.31 6.93 10.63
CA VAL A 215 8.44 8.39 10.65
C VAL A 215 8.47 8.94 9.24
N THR A 216 7.55 9.86 8.94
CA THR A 216 7.56 10.62 7.69
C THR A 216 8.11 12.03 7.88
N SER A 217 7.67 12.71 8.94
CA SER A 217 8.11 14.06 9.28
C SER A 217 7.80 14.32 10.76
N MET A 218 8.78 14.86 11.48
CA MET A 218 8.70 15.08 12.92
C MET A 218 9.48 16.33 13.29
N LEU A 219 9.09 17.03 14.37
CA LEU A 219 9.90 18.10 14.94
C LEU A 219 11.21 17.53 15.46
N GLU A 220 12.31 18.25 15.25
CA GLU A 220 13.65 17.80 15.62
C GLU A 220 13.77 17.47 17.11
N SER A 221 13.22 18.30 17.99
CA SER A 221 13.22 18.06 19.44
C SER A 221 12.52 16.76 19.82
N TYR A 222 11.40 16.45 19.18
CA TYR A 222 10.67 15.22 19.41
C TYR A 222 11.38 14.01 18.78
N PHE A 223 11.95 14.17 17.59
CA PHE A 223 12.76 13.13 16.96
C PHE A 223 13.97 12.74 17.82
N ASN A 224 14.64 13.73 18.41
CA ASN A 224 15.74 13.50 19.35
C ASN A 224 15.28 12.71 20.58
N LEU A 225 14.11 13.02 21.13
CA LEU A 225 13.52 12.23 22.22
C LEU A 225 13.27 10.77 21.79
N VAL A 226 12.65 10.55 20.63
CA VAL A 226 12.40 9.20 20.12
C VAL A 226 13.71 8.44 19.91
N LYS A 227 14.76 9.10 19.42
CA LYS A 227 16.09 8.51 19.26
C LYS A 227 16.75 8.13 20.58
N GLU A 228 16.55 8.88 21.66
CA GLU A 228 16.99 8.43 22.99
C GLU A 228 16.24 7.18 23.45
N TYR A 229 14.93 7.09 23.20
CA TYR A 229 14.16 5.86 23.50
C TYR A 229 14.57 4.67 22.64
N GLU A 230 14.99 4.91 21.40
CA GLU A 230 15.54 3.86 20.52
C GLU A 230 16.87 3.32 21.08
N LYS A 231 17.77 4.19 21.56
CA LYS A 231 19.01 3.76 22.23
C LYS A 231 18.75 2.95 23.49
N LEU A 232 17.69 3.27 24.23
CA LEU A 232 17.27 2.54 25.42
C LEU A 232 16.59 1.20 25.08
N GLY A 233 16.33 0.91 23.80
CA GLY A 233 15.69 -0.34 23.36
C GLY A 233 14.17 -0.38 23.55
N TYR A 234 13.51 0.75 23.77
CA TYR A 234 12.06 0.81 23.94
C TYR A 234 11.33 0.81 22.60
N VAL A 235 11.98 1.38 21.58
CA VAL A 235 11.37 1.58 20.26
C VAL A 235 12.38 1.30 19.14
N THR A 236 11.87 1.04 17.95
CA THR A 236 12.64 1.01 16.70
C THR A 236 12.03 2.05 15.76
N VAL A 237 12.87 2.84 15.10
CA VAL A 237 12.43 3.92 14.22
C VAL A 237 12.85 3.61 12.78
N ASP A 238 11.86 3.49 11.90
CA ASP A 238 12.09 3.36 10.46
C ASP A 238 11.48 4.53 9.69
N TYR A 239 12.15 4.93 8.60
CA TYR A 239 11.69 6.03 7.77
C TYR A 239 10.66 5.54 6.75
N TRP A 240 9.52 6.23 6.71
CA TRP A 240 8.49 5.98 5.71
C TRP A 240 8.77 6.80 4.45
N MET A 241 8.87 6.12 3.31
CA MET A 241 9.14 6.79 2.05
C MET A 241 7.98 7.68 1.63
N ARG A 242 8.32 8.87 1.14
CA ARG A 242 7.39 9.74 0.42
C ARG A 242 7.82 9.86 -1.03
N TYR A 243 6.90 9.59 -1.93
CA TYR A 243 7.13 9.80 -3.36
C TYR A 243 7.15 11.31 -3.67
N LYS A 244 8.19 11.78 -4.35
CA LYS A 244 8.28 13.18 -4.80
C LYS A 244 7.95 13.25 -6.28
N PHE A 245 6.88 13.96 -6.63
CA PHE A 245 6.48 14.21 -8.01
C PHE A 245 6.82 15.65 -8.39
N LYS A 246 7.44 15.84 -9.57
CA LYS A 246 7.74 17.18 -10.09
C LYS A 246 6.48 17.94 -10.50
N ASN A 247 5.51 17.25 -11.13
CA ASN A 247 4.22 17.81 -11.55
C ASN A 247 3.09 16.84 -11.16
N LYS A 248 2.00 17.38 -10.60
CA LYS A 248 0.75 16.62 -10.43
C LYS A 248 -0.05 16.76 -11.73
N THR A 249 -0.32 15.66 -12.41
CA THR A 249 -1.30 15.65 -13.50
C THR A 249 -2.67 15.35 -12.91
N PHE A 250 -3.73 15.81 -13.57
CA PHE A 250 -5.10 15.48 -13.15
C PHE A 250 -5.35 13.96 -13.23
N ASP A 251 -4.64 13.30 -14.15
CA ASP A 251 -4.79 11.88 -14.44
C ASP A 251 -4.01 10.97 -13.46
N SER A 252 -2.89 11.43 -12.89
CA SER A 252 -2.13 10.66 -11.87
C SER A 252 -2.17 11.40 -10.52
N PRO A 253 -3.19 11.14 -9.68
CA PRO A 253 -3.29 11.77 -8.38
C PRO A 253 -2.06 11.44 -7.54
N GLU A 254 -1.62 12.38 -6.71
CA GLU A 254 -0.41 12.18 -5.90
C GLU A 254 -0.65 11.10 -4.82
N PRO A 255 0.09 9.97 -4.80
CA PRO A 255 -0.19 8.84 -3.93
C PRO A 255 -0.10 9.17 -2.43
N ASN A 256 0.85 9.99 -1.97
CA ASN A 256 0.98 10.25 -0.52
C ASN A 256 -0.29 10.87 0.08
N SER A 257 -1.07 11.60 -0.72
CA SER A 257 -2.32 12.26 -0.29
C SER A 257 -3.58 11.47 -0.62
N ASN A 258 -3.50 10.45 -1.48
CA ASN A 258 -4.65 9.73 -2.04
C ASN A 258 -4.65 8.23 -1.72
N VAL A 259 -3.91 7.84 -0.70
CA VAL A 259 -3.88 6.51 -0.08
C VAL A 259 -4.69 6.49 1.21
N GLU A 260 -5.18 5.31 1.56
CA GLU A 260 -5.92 5.07 2.79
C GLU A 260 -5.12 5.52 4.03
N TRP A 261 -5.71 6.42 4.83
CA TRP A 261 -5.16 6.91 6.11
C TRP A 261 -3.65 7.22 6.07
N ARG A 262 -3.16 7.84 4.98
CA ARG A 262 -1.73 8.15 4.75
C ARG A 262 -0.82 6.92 4.78
N ASN A 263 -1.30 5.83 4.20
CA ASN A 263 -0.63 4.54 4.08
C ASN A 263 -0.51 3.76 5.40
N GLN A 264 -1.52 3.85 6.25
CA GLN A 264 -1.56 3.09 7.50
C GLN A 264 -1.49 1.59 7.25
N ALA A 265 -2.32 1.05 6.34
CA ALA A 265 -2.34 -0.37 6.05
C ALA A 265 -0.98 -0.86 5.51
N GLY A 266 -0.39 -0.14 4.57
CA GLY A 266 0.92 -0.49 4.01
C GLY A 266 2.04 -0.48 5.05
N ALA A 267 1.99 0.40 6.06
CA ALA A 267 2.97 0.41 7.14
C ALA A 267 2.81 -0.78 8.11
N HIS A 268 1.58 -1.19 8.41
CA HIS A 268 1.34 -2.39 9.22
C HIS A 268 1.78 -3.65 8.47
N THR A 269 1.51 -3.70 7.18
CA THR A 269 1.94 -4.79 6.30
C THR A 269 3.45 -4.83 6.13
N ASP A 270 4.12 -3.68 5.93
CA ASP A 270 5.58 -3.59 5.89
C ASP A 270 6.20 -4.09 7.20
N CYS A 271 5.63 -3.71 8.35
CA CYS A 271 6.09 -4.14 9.66
C CYS A 271 5.92 -5.66 9.84
N LEU A 272 4.77 -6.21 9.43
CA LEU A 272 4.53 -7.64 9.47
C LEU A 272 5.58 -8.40 8.66
N LEU A 273 5.86 -7.96 7.42
CA LEU A 273 6.90 -8.54 6.57
C LEU A 273 8.29 -8.43 7.23
N HIS A 274 8.59 -7.28 7.84
CA HIS A 274 9.85 -7.04 8.53
C HIS A 274 10.17 -8.07 9.63
N TYR A 275 9.13 -8.61 10.28
CA TYR A 275 9.21 -9.57 11.38
C TYR A 275 8.69 -10.98 11.02
N ASP A 276 8.35 -11.25 9.76
CA ASP A 276 7.78 -12.53 9.29
C ASP A 276 8.73 -13.73 9.48
N ASN A 277 10.02 -13.46 9.68
CA ASN A 277 11.05 -14.48 9.87
C ASN A 277 11.13 -15.07 11.29
N LEU A 278 10.15 -14.78 12.16
CA LEU A 278 10.14 -15.15 13.58
C LEU A 278 9.13 -16.26 13.94
#